data_AF-A0A7Y1V2D5-F1
#
_entry.id   AF-A0A7Y1V2D5-F1
#
_cell.length_a   1.000
_cell.length_b   1.000
_cell.length_c   1.000
_cell.angle_alpha   90.00
_cell.angle_beta   90.00
_cell.angle_gamma   90.00
#
_symmetry.space_group_name_H-M   'P 1'
#
loop_
_entity.id
_entity.type
_entity.pdbx_description
1 polymer ?
#
loop_
_entity_poly.entity_id
_entity_poly.type
_entity_poly.pdbx_seq_one_letter_code
_entity_poly.pdbx_strand_id
1 'polypeptide(L)'
;MPEFTINRQIDAPVEKVWEVLHDFGDIQRWNPGVKTSALTSEGPVSEGATRSCGFAPFGSVNERVTAHQEHQRLTVHIYEAFKLPISSAVADFNIAADGDGTDLALHYSYEPNVLGKLMKGYTHKQMLKGIGGLAKSLAIESERLANV
;
A
#
# COMPACT_ATOMS: atom_id res chain seq x y z
N MET A 1 19.07 -3.73 -0.22
CA MET A 1 17.77 -3.15 -0.61
C MET A 1 17.31 -2.32 0.57
N PRO A 2 17.08 -1.00 0.43
CA PRO A 2 16.52 -0.21 1.52
C PRO A 2 15.13 -0.73 1.94
N GLU A 3 14.87 -0.65 3.24
CA GLU A 3 13.60 -1.08 3.84
C GLU A 3 13.25 -0.25 5.08
N PHE A 4 11.98 -0.27 5.46
CA PHE A 4 11.48 0.28 6.71
C PHE A 4 10.13 -0.33 7.08
N THR A 5 9.72 -0.18 8.34
CA THR A 5 8.41 -0.59 8.83
C THR A 5 7.63 0.62 9.32
N ILE A 6 6.35 0.69 9.01
CA ILE A 6 5.40 1.61 9.65
C ILE A 6 4.48 0.78 10.54
N ASN A 7 4.50 1.07 11.83
CA ASN A 7 3.54 0.53 12.79
C ASN A 7 2.46 1.56 13.07
N ARG A 8 1.21 1.10 13.20
CA ARG A 8 0.07 1.96 13.49
C ARG A 8 -1.03 1.17 14.21
N GLN A 9 -1.56 1.74 15.28
CA GLN A 9 -2.83 1.34 15.87
C GLN A 9 -3.96 2.01 15.11
N ILE A 10 -5.00 1.25 14.75
CA ILE A 10 -6.18 1.71 14.02
C ILE A 10 -7.39 1.45 14.90
N ASP A 11 -8.21 2.49 15.13
CA ASP A 11 -9.41 2.42 15.95
C ASP A 11 -10.61 1.87 15.16
N ALA A 12 -10.43 0.66 14.61
CA ALA A 12 -11.43 -0.06 13.85
C ALA A 12 -11.21 -1.59 13.98
N PRO A 13 -12.28 -2.39 13.97
CA PRO A 13 -12.19 -3.85 13.92
C PRO A 13 -11.42 -4.34 12.68
N VAL A 14 -10.74 -5.48 12.81
CA VAL A 14 -9.88 -6.04 11.75
C VAL A 14 -10.63 -6.29 10.46
N GLU A 15 -11.93 -6.59 10.53
CA GLU A 15 -12.81 -6.78 9.38
C GLU A 15 -12.98 -5.49 8.58
N LYS A 16 -13.06 -4.34 9.25
CA LYS A 16 -13.15 -3.02 8.60
C LYS A 16 -11.83 -2.57 8.02
N VAL A 17 -10.73 -2.83 8.72
CA VAL A 17 -9.39 -2.58 8.17
C VAL A 17 -9.14 -3.43 6.93
N TRP A 18 -9.54 -4.71 6.98
CA TRP A 18 -9.43 -5.61 5.85
C TRP A 18 -10.33 -5.19 4.68
N GLU A 19 -11.56 -4.75 4.94
CA GLU A 19 -12.48 -4.23 3.91
C GLU A 19 -11.82 -3.11 3.09
N VAL A 20 -11.18 -2.14 3.75
CA VAL A 20 -10.47 -1.05 3.07
C VAL A 20 -9.20 -1.54 2.36
N LEU A 21 -8.41 -2.38 3.02
CA LEU A 21 -7.16 -2.89 2.46
C LEU A 21 -7.39 -3.80 1.24
N HIS A 22 -8.47 -4.59 1.26
CA HIS A 22 -8.88 -5.50 0.19
C HIS A 22 -9.56 -4.79 -0.98
N ASP A 23 -9.94 -3.51 -0.82
CA ASP A 23 -10.37 -2.61 -1.91
C ASP A 23 -9.18 -2.18 -2.82
N PHE A 24 -8.41 -3.18 -3.25
CA PHE A 24 -7.18 -3.07 -4.01
C PHE A 24 -7.43 -2.42 -5.39
N GLY A 25 -8.57 -2.69 -6.01
CA GLY A 25 -8.92 -2.12 -7.32
C GLY A 25 -9.29 -0.63 -7.28
N ASP A 26 -9.80 -0.15 -6.15
CA ASP A 26 -10.35 1.20 -6.01
C ASP A 26 -9.65 2.06 -4.94
N ILE A 27 -8.38 1.77 -4.64
CA ILE A 27 -7.55 2.50 -3.67
C ILE A 27 -7.56 4.04 -3.82
N GLN A 28 -7.81 4.57 -5.03
CA GLN A 28 -7.96 6.01 -5.28
C GLN A 28 -9.11 6.66 -4.49
N ARG A 29 -10.10 5.88 -4.03
CA ARG A 29 -11.25 6.40 -3.27
C ARG A 29 -10.86 6.85 -1.87
N TRP A 30 -9.84 6.22 -1.29
CA TRP A 30 -9.44 6.46 0.09
C TRP A 30 -7.97 6.90 0.24
N ASN A 31 -7.11 6.66 -0.75
CA ASN A 31 -5.73 7.13 -0.74
C ASN A 31 -5.54 8.35 -1.66
N PRO A 32 -5.42 9.58 -1.12
CA PRO A 32 -5.30 10.80 -1.92
C PRO A 32 -3.99 10.88 -2.72
N GLY A 33 -3.00 10.05 -2.41
CA GLY A 33 -1.77 9.93 -3.21
C GLY A 33 -1.98 9.25 -4.56
N VAL A 34 -3.04 8.43 -4.70
CA VAL A 34 -3.37 7.69 -5.92
C VAL A 34 -4.45 8.45 -6.68
N LYS A 35 -4.18 8.78 -7.94
CA LYS A 35 -5.11 9.50 -8.79
C LYS A 35 -6.04 8.57 -9.59
N THR A 36 -5.52 7.42 -9.97
CA THR A 36 -6.24 6.38 -10.71
C THR A 36 -5.77 5.02 -10.24
N SER A 37 -6.69 4.07 -10.07
CA SER A 37 -6.38 2.66 -9.93
C SER A 37 -7.39 1.85 -10.73
N ALA A 38 -6.93 0.73 -11.29
CA ALA A 38 -7.79 -0.22 -11.96
C ALA A 38 -7.14 -1.61 -11.93
N LEU A 39 -7.94 -2.64 -11.67
CA LEU A 39 -7.51 -4.02 -11.83
C LEU A 39 -7.15 -4.29 -13.30
N THR A 40 -6.07 -5.02 -13.50
CA THR A 40 -5.60 -5.50 -14.81
C THR A 40 -5.73 -7.02 -14.96
N SER A 41 -6.12 -7.71 -13.88
CA SER A 41 -6.52 -9.11 -13.89
C SER A 41 -8.04 -9.25 -13.80
N GLU A 42 -8.55 -10.37 -14.28
CA GLU A 42 -9.96 -10.74 -14.12
C GLU A 42 -10.21 -11.41 -12.75
N GLY A 43 -11.46 -11.36 -12.29
CA GLY A 43 -11.90 -12.03 -11.06
C GLY A 43 -11.73 -11.20 -9.78
N PRO A 44 -12.07 -11.79 -8.62
CA PRO A 44 -11.94 -11.13 -7.33
C PRO A 44 -10.47 -10.92 -6.95
N VAL A 45 -10.21 -9.98 -6.05
CA VAL A 45 -8.85 -9.74 -5.51
C VAL A 45 -8.41 -10.93 -4.68
N SER A 46 -7.41 -11.65 -5.17
CA SER A 46 -6.73 -12.78 -4.53
C SER A 46 -5.24 -12.73 -4.81
N GLU A 47 -4.48 -13.72 -4.30
CA GLU A 47 -3.11 -13.92 -4.76
C GLU A 47 -3.05 -14.02 -6.29
N GLY A 48 -2.08 -13.34 -6.90
CA GLY A 48 -1.92 -13.22 -8.35
C GLY A 48 -2.68 -12.05 -8.99
N ALA A 49 -3.66 -11.44 -8.31
CA ALA A 49 -4.38 -10.29 -8.83
C ALA A 49 -3.43 -9.13 -9.15
N THR A 50 -3.71 -8.38 -10.22
CA THR A 50 -2.86 -7.28 -10.69
C THR A 50 -3.65 -6.00 -10.84
N ARG A 51 -2.97 -4.86 -10.66
CA ARG A 51 -3.54 -3.54 -10.93
C ARG A 51 -2.50 -2.59 -11.51
N SER A 52 -2.99 -1.49 -12.08
CA SER A 52 -2.17 -0.33 -12.44
C SER A 52 -2.61 0.88 -11.62
N CYS A 53 -1.66 1.59 -11.03
CA CYS A 53 -1.88 2.82 -10.27
C CYS A 53 -1.19 4.01 -10.91
N GLY A 54 -1.88 5.14 -11.00
CA GLY A 54 -1.33 6.43 -11.42
C GLY A 54 -1.26 7.41 -10.26
N PHE A 55 -0.15 8.15 -10.15
CA PHE A 55 0.09 9.13 -9.09
C PHE A 55 0.07 10.56 -9.64
N ALA A 56 -0.33 11.52 -8.80
CA ALA A 56 -0.22 12.95 -9.11
C ALA A 56 1.09 13.54 -8.55
N PRO A 57 1.76 14.49 -9.24
CA PRO A 57 1.45 15.02 -10.57
C PRO A 57 1.92 14.12 -11.73
N PHE A 58 2.77 13.14 -11.47
CA PHE A 58 3.25 12.18 -12.47
C PHE A 58 3.73 10.89 -11.81
N GLY A 59 3.73 9.81 -12.59
CA GLY A 59 4.25 8.50 -12.21
C GLY A 59 3.17 7.45 -12.17
N SER A 60 3.58 6.20 -12.34
CA SER A 60 2.69 5.05 -12.25
C SER A 60 3.43 3.80 -11.84
N VAL A 61 2.69 2.81 -11.37
CA VAL A 61 3.19 1.47 -11.06
C VAL A 61 2.25 0.40 -11.58
N ASN A 62 2.81 -0.73 -11.95
CA ASN A 62 2.05 -1.97 -12.09
C ASN A 62 2.40 -2.90 -10.92
N GLU A 63 1.35 -3.45 -10.33
CA GLU A 63 1.39 -4.11 -9.04
C GLU A 63 0.73 -5.48 -9.11
N ARG A 64 1.21 -6.41 -8.30
CA ARG A 64 0.67 -7.77 -8.15
C ARG A 64 0.51 -8.13 -6.67
N VAL A 65 -0.60 -8.74 -6.31
CA VAL A 65 -0.76 -9.38 -4.99
C VAL A 65 0.05 -10.67 -4.98
N THR A 66 1.01 -10.79 -4.07
CA THR A 66 1.90 -11.97 -3.94
C THR A 66 1.66 -12.77 -2.66
N ALA A 67 0.83 -12.26 -1.76
CA ALA A 67 0.26 -13.04 -0.66
C ALA A 67 -1.09 -12.42 -0.29
N HIS A 68 -2.07 -13.28 0.00
CA HIS A 68 -3.41 -12.88 0.43
C HIS A 68 -3.88 -13.85 1.52
N GLN A 69 -4.05 -13.33 2.73
CA GLN A 69 -4.54 -14.06 3.89
C GLN A 69 -5.57 -13.20 4.58
N GLU A 70 -6.83 -13.64 4.52
CA GLU A 70 -7.97 -12.88 5.01
C GLU A 70 -7.78 -12.42 6.46
N HIS A 71 -8.08 -11.15 6.74
CA HIS A 71 -7.94 -10.50 8.05
C HIS A 71 -6.55 -10.56 8.67
N GLN A 72 -5.50 -10.85 7.89
CA GLN A 72 -4.15 -11.06 8.42
C GLN A 72 -3.06 -10.41 7.58
N ARG A 73 -3.05 -10.65 6.26
CA ARG A 73 -1.91 -10.25 5.42
C ARG A 73 -2.29 -9.99 3.98
N LEU A 74 -1.78 -8.89 3.44
CA LEU A 74 -1.77 -8.60 2.01
C LEU A 74 -0.39 -8.13 1.59
N THR A 75 0.28 -8.87 0.71
CA THR A 75 1.56 -8.45 0.14
C THR A 75 1.37 -8.01 -1.30
N VAL A 76 1.87 -6.82 -1.62
CA VAL A 76 1.81 -6.21 -2.95
C VAL A 76 3.23 -5.99 -3.48
N HIS A 77 3.53 -6.56 -4.64
CA HIS A 77 4.78 -6.36 -5.37
C HIS A 77 4.56 -5.35 -6.50
N ILE A 78 5.25 -4.22 -6.43
CA ILE A 78 5.45 -3.29 -7.54
C ILE A 78 6.55 -3.88 -8.42
N TYR A 79 6.17 -4.44 -9.57
CA TYR A 79 7.11 -5.06 -10.52
C TYR A 79 7.53 -4.11 -11.64
N GLU A 80 6.79 -3.04 -11.86
CA GLU A 80 7.14 -1.97 -12.80
C GLU A 80 6.80 -0.61 -12.21
N ALA A 81 7.70 0.35 -12.40
CA ALA A 81 7.53 1.74 -11.96
C ALA A 81 7.97 2.72 -13.05
N PHE A 82 7.14 3.72 -13.33
CA PHE A 82 7.40 4.74 -14.34
C PHE A 82 7.46 6.13 -13.70
N LYS A 83 8.48 6.93 -14.06
CA LYS A 83 8.73 8.29 -13.52
C LYS A 83 8.80 8.37 -11.99
N LEU A 84 9.17 7.26 -11.34
CA LEU A 84 9.45 7.17 -9.91
C LEU A 84 10.93 6.88 -9.68
N PRO A 85 11.48 7.12 -8.48
CA PRO A 85 12.90 6.86 -8.18
C PRO A 85 13.20 5.41 -7.79
N ILE A 86 12.29 4.49 -8.08
CA ILE A 86 12.41 3.05 -7.80
C ILE A 86 12.18 2.26 -9.08
N SER A 87 12.72 1.04 -9.16
CA SER A 87 12.42 0.07 -10.22
C SER A 87 11.43 -1.00 -9.75
N SER A 88 11.44 -1.33 -8.46
CA SER A 88 10.62 -2.37 -7.85
C SER A 88 10.44 -2.07 -6.37
N ALA A 89 9.36 -2.56 -5.76
CA ALA A 89 9.13 -2.49 -4.32
C ALA A 89 8.14 -3.54 -3.83
N VAL A 90 8.21 -3.88 -2.54
CA VAL A 90 7.26 -4.76 -1.87
C VAL A 90 6.64 -4.01 -0.71
N ALA A 91 5.32 -3.94 -0.68
CA ALA A 91 4.52 -3.46 0.44
C ALA A 91 3.80 -4.66 1.08
N ASP A 92 4.21 -5.02 2.29
CA ASP A 92 3.68 -6.17 3.03
C ASP A 92 2.88 -5.68 4.24
N PHE A 93 1.56 -5.67 4.09
CA PHE A 93 0.62 -5.26 5.14
C PHE A 93 0.32 -6.47 6.01
N ASN A 94 0.65 -6.36 7.30
CA ASN A 94 0.29 -7.35 8.31
C ASN A 94 -0.65 -6.67 9.31
N ILE A 95 -1.83 -7.24 9.51
CA ILE A 95 -2.83 -6.73 10.44
C ILE A 95 -3.17 -7.79 11.48
N ALA A 96 -3.44 -7.38 12.70
CA ALA A 96 -3.89 -8.25 13.77
C ALA A 96 -4.89 -7.51 14.65
N ALA A 97 -5.91 -8.21 15.13
CA ALA A 97 -6.86 -7.64 16.09
C ALA A 97 -6.14 -7.32 17.41
N ASP A 98 -6.43 -6.14 17.97
CA ASP A 98 -5.98 -5.71 19.30
C ASP A 98 -7.15 -5.05 20.05
N GLY A 99 -7.81 -5.86 20.89
CA GLY A 99 -9.06 -5.44 21.54
C GLY A 99 -10.15 -5.15 20.52
N ASP A 100 -10.71 -3.94 20.57
CA ASP A 100 -11.70 -3.44 19.61
C ASP A 100 -11.04 -2.77 18.37
N GLY A 101 -9.71 -2.67 18.35
CA GLY A 101 -8.92 -2.06 17.28
C GLY A 101 -8.08 -3.06 16.50
N THR A 102 -7.17 -2.53 15.68
CA THR A 102 -6.27 -3.31 14.82
C THR A 102 -4.85 -2.75 14.85
N ASP A 103 -3.89 -3.62 15.11
CA ASP A 103 -2.47 -3.35 14.91
C ASP A 103 -2.09 -3.55 13.43
N LEU A 104 -1.52 -2.53 12.80
CA LEU A 104 -0.92 -2.59 11.47
C LEU A 104 0.61 -2.56 11.58
N ALA A 105 1.27 -3.53 10.96
CA ALA A 105 2.69 -3.51 10.62
C ALA A 105 2.86 -3.55 9.09
N LEU A 106 3.22 -2.43 8.49
CA LEU A 106 3.51 -2.30 7.07
C LEU A 106 5.02 -2.33 6.82
N HIS A 107 5.51 -3.47 6.35
CA HIS A 107 6.90 -3.61 5.92
C HIS A 107 7.03 -3.17 4.46
N TYR A 108 7.95 -2.25 4.21
CA TYR A 108 8.19 -1.74 2.86
C TYR A 108 9.66 -1.88 2.49
N SER A 109 9.94 -2.52 1.37
CA SER A 109 11.28 -2.60 0.79
C SER A 109 11.25 -2.19 -0.68
N TYR A 110 12.34 -1.62 -1.18
CA TYR A 110 12.37 -1.12 -2.55
C TYR A 110 13.76 -1.14 -3.17
N GLU A 111 13.80 -1.24 -4.48
CA GLU A 111 15.01 -1.11 -5.28
C GLU A 111 15.08 0.29 -5.93
N PRO A 112 16.06 1.13 -5.56
CA PRO A 112 16.25 2.41 -6.22
C PRO A 112 16.74 2.23 -7.66
N ASN A 113 16.14 2.95 -8.60
CA ASN A 113 16.67 3.02 -9.97
C ASN A 113 17.85 4.02 -10.06
N VAL A 114 18.41 4.26 -11.25
CA VAL A 114 19.56 5.16 -11.44
C VAL A 114 19.29 6.57 -10.89
N LEU A 115 18.11 7.13 -11.17
CA LEU A 115 17.68 8.42 -10.61
C LEU A 115 17.62 8.35 -9.08
N GLY A 116 17.00 7.31 -8.54
CA GLY A 116 16.88 7.09 -7.10
C GLY A 116 18.22 6.99 -6.36
N LYS A 117 19.24 6.39 -7.00
CA LYS A 117 20.60 6.29 -6.44
C LYS A 117 21.31 7.65 -6.40
N LEU A 118 21.05 8.53 -7.37
CA LEU A 118 21.67 9.85 -7.45
C LEU A 118 21.13 10.84 -6.41
N MET A 119 19.91 10.65 -5.91
CA MET A 119 19.24 11.58 -5.01
C MET A 119 19.65 11.51 -3.52
N LYS A 120 20.81 10.89 -3.19
CA LYS A 120 21.49 10.91 -1.86
C LYS A 120 20.54 10.87 -0.63
N GLY A 121 19.67 9.87 -0.54
CA GLY A 121 18.78 9.64 0.62
C GLY A 121 17.42 10.36 0.56
N TYR A 122 17.20 11.28 -0.39
CA TYR A 122 15.89 11.88 -0.63
C TYR A 122 14.85 10.82 -1.03
N THR A 123 15.25 9.82 -1.84
CA THR A 123 14.41 8.68 -2.21
C THR A 123 13.81 8.00 -0.98
N HIS A 124 14.63 7.71 0.04
CA HIS A 124 14.16 7.08 1.27
C HIS A 124 13.14 7.95 2.01
N LYS A 125 13.44 9.24 2.17
CA LYS A 125 12.51 10.20 2.80
C LYS A 125 11.18 10.29 2.05
N GLN A 126 11.23 10.28 0.71
CA GLN A 126 10.03 10.31 -0.14
C GLN A 126 9.21 9.02 0.00
N MET A 127 9.84 7.85 0.00
CA MET A 127 9.15 6.57 0.22
C MET A 127 8.52 6.52 1.61
N LEU A 128 9.26 6.89 2.65
CA LEU A 128 8.73 6.93 4.02
C LEU A 128 7.52 7.86 4.13
N LYS A 129 7.58 9.05 3.51
CA LYS A 129 6.45 9.98 3.47
C LYS A 129 5.24 9.41 2.71
N GLY A 130 5.47 8.84 1.53
CA GLY A 130 4.40 8.29 0.69
C GLY A 130 3.69 7.10 1.34
N ILE A 131 4.47 6.11 1.79
CA ILE A 131 3.95 4.91 2.44
C ILE A 131 3.37 5.23 3.83
N GLY A 132 3.94 6.20 4.55
CA GLY A 132 3.34 6.73 5.78
C GLY A 132 1.98 7.39 5.56
N GLY A 133 1.83 8.12 4.45
CA GLY A 133 0.56 8.69 4.02
C GLY A 133 -0.47 7.64 3.65
N LEU A 134 -0.05 6.57 2.97
CA LEU A 134 -0.89 5.40 2.67
C LEU A 134 -1.39 4.72 3.94
N ALA A 135 -0.50 4.36 4.87
CA ALA A 135 -0.88 3.75 6.14
C ALA A 135 -1.82 4.64 6.97
N LYS A 136 -1.62 5.97 6.94
CA LYS A 136 -2.53 6.92 7.58
C LYS A 136 -3.92 6.94 6.92
N SER A 137 -3.97 6.89 5.60
CA SER A 137 -5.23 6.94 4.85
C SER A 137 -6.05 5.67 5.04
N LEU A 138 -5.39 4.52 5.09
CA LEU A 138 -6.00 3.24 5.46
C LEU A 138 -6.69 3.33 6.83
N ALA A 139 -6.00 3.87 7.84
CA ALA A 139 -6.57 4.02 9.18
C ALA A 139 -7.80 4.94 9.19
N ILE A 140 -7.69 6.14 8.60
CA ILE A 140 -8.80 7.11 8.55
C ILE A 140 -10.04 6.50 7.91
N GLU A 141 -9.87 5.80 6.79
CA GLU A 141 -11.01 5.21 6.09
C GLU A 141 -11.61 4.02 6.87
N SER A 142 -10.77 3.22 7.52
CA SER A 142 -11.22 2.10 8.35
C SER A 142 -12.05 2.59 9.55
N GLU A 143 -11.54 3.61 10.24
CA GLU A 143 -12.24 4.28 11.35
C GLU A 143 -13.55 4.93 10.88
N ARG A 144 -13.56 5.52 9.68
CA ARG A 144 -14.78 6.05 9.08
C ARG A 144 -15.81 4.96 8.84
N LEU A 145 -15.42 3.81 8.30
CA LEU A 145 -16.34 2.68 8.04
C LEU A 145 -16.85 2.00 9.32
N ALA A 146 -16.08 2.03 10.41
CA ALA A 146 -16.50 1.48 11.70
C ALA A 146 -17.58 2.33 12.41
N ASN A 147 -17.68 3.61 12.06
CA ASN A 147 -18.59 4.58 12.68
C ASN A 147 -19.89 4.83 11.88
N VAL A 148 -20.19 4.00 10.88
CA VAL A 148 -21.37 4.12 9.99
C VAL A 148 -22.39 3.03 10.27
#